data_AF-A0A098EKA7-F1
#
_entry.id   AF-A0A098EKA7-F1
#
_cell.length_a   1.000
_cell.length_b   1.000
_cell.length_c   1.000
_cell.angle_alpha   90.00
_cell.angle_beta   90.00
_cell.angle_gamma   90.00
#
_symmetry.space_group_name_H-M   'P 1'
#
loop_
_entity.id
_entity.type
_entity.pdbx_description
1 polymer ?
#
loop_
_entity_poly.entity_id
_entity_poly.type
_entity_poly.pdbx_seq_one_letter_code
_entity_poly.pdbx_strand_id
1 'polypeptide(L)' 'MENLILAGIYLNPILAIVFCLNLVAIIKKVIKEKHPDTSTNTFWMTVSAVYIIFSISWMILL' A
#
# COMPACT_ATOMS: atom_id res chain seq x y z
N MET A 1 15.66 16.46 3.50
CA MET A 1 14.56 16.61 2.53
C MET A 1 14.84 15.80 1.27
N GLU A 2 16.03 15.94 0.68
CA GLU A 2 16.50 15.16 -0.49
C GLU A 2 16.39 13.63 -0.31
N ASN A 3 16.89 13.09 0.82
CA ASN A 3 16.80 11.66 1.12
C ASN A 3 15.35 11.15 1.24
N LEU A 4 14.42 12.01 1.64
CA LEU A 4 12.99 11.67 1.77
C LEU A 4 12.32 11.62 0.39
N ILE A 5 12.72 12.52 -0.51
CA ILE A 5 12.26 12.56 -1.91
C ILE A 5 12.80 11.35 -2.68
N LEU A 6 14.09 11.03 -2.52
CA LEU A 6 14.71 9.82 -3.08
C LEU A 6 14.01 8.54 -2.58
N ALA A 7 13.72 8.46 -1.28
CA ALA A 7 12.96 7.35 -0.72
C ALA A 7 11.56 7.26 -1.34
N GLY A 8 10.85 8.38 -1.50
CA GLY A 8 9.53 8.41 -2.15
C GLY A 8 9.57 7.93 -3.61
N ILE A 9 10.56 8.35 -4.39
CA ILE A 9 10.69 7.97 -5.82
C ILE A 9 10.90 6.46 -5.98
N TYR A 10 11.70 5.83 -5.13
CA TYR A 10 11.99 4.39 -5.24
C TYR A 10 11.01 3.51 -4.47
N LEU A 11 10.50 3.97 -3.32
CA LEU A 11 9.64 3.16 -2.45
C LEU A 11 8.16 3.23 -2.85
N ASN A 12 7.67 4.36 -3.37
CA ASN A 12 6.26 4.48 -3.77
C ASN A 12 5.86 3.50 -4.88
N PRO A 13 6.64 3.28 -5.96
CA PRO A 13 6.29 2.28 -6.97
C PRO A 13 6.20 0.87 -6.41
N ILE A 14 7.13 0.51 -5.51
CA ILE A 14 7.14 -0.80 -4.84
C ILE A 14 5.89 -0.95 -3.97
N LEU A 15 5.59 0.05 -3.13
CA LEU A 15 4.41 0.03 -2.26
C LEU A 15 3.10 0.08 -3.05
N ALA A 16 3.06 0.72 -4.22
CA ALA A 16 1.90 0.70 -5.10
C ALA A 16 1.64 -0.72 -5.64
N ILE A 17 2.68 -1.46 -6.02
CA ILE A 17 2.56 -2.86 -6.41
C ILE A 17 2.05 -3.70 -5.24
N VAL A 18 2.65 -3.54 -4.04
CA VAL A 18 2.22 -4.24 -2.82
C VAL A 18 0.75 -3.95 -2.51
N PHE A 19 0.33 -2.69 -2.60
CA PHE A 19 -1.06 -2.28 -2.41
C PHE A 19 -2.00 -3.00 -3.38
N CYS A 20 -1.71 -2.93 -4.68
CA CYS A 20 -2.54 -3.55 -5.73
C CYS A 20 -2.63 -5.07 -5.58
N LEU A 21 -1.51 -5.75 -5.34
CA LEU A 21 -1.48 -7.20 -5.19
C LEU A 21 -2.25 -7.67 -3.94
N ASN A 22 -2.11 -6.98 -2.82
CA ASN A 22 -2.86 -7.30 -1.61
C ASN A 22 -4.35 -7.06 -1.77
N LEU A 23 -4.76 -5.98 -2.45
CA LEU A 23 -6.17 -5.74 -2.77
C LEU A 23 -6.76 -6.87 -3.63
N VAL A 24 -6.06 -7.26 -4.70
CA VAL A 24 -6.50 -8.37 -5.56
C VAL A 24 -6.55 -9.69 -4.77
N ALA A 25 -5.59 -9.94 -3.87
CA ALA A 25 -5.60 -11.12 -3.01
C ALA A 25 -6.80 -11.14 -2.06
N ILE A 26 -7.13 -10.00 -1.44
CA ILE A 26 -8.32 -9.85 -0.58
C ILE A 26 -9.59 -10.15 -1.38
N ILE A 27 -9.75 -9.53 -2.55
CA ILE A 27 -10.92 -9.75 -3.41
C ILE A 27 -11.06 -11.24 -3.75
N LYS A 28 -9.96 -11.89 -4.17
CA LYS A 28 -9.98 -13.32 -4.50
C LYS A 28 -10.32 -14.21 -3.30
N LYS A 29 -9.78 -13.91 -2.11
CA LYS A 29 -10.07 -14.64 -0.87
C LYS A 29 -11.54 -14.52 -0.48
N VAL A 30 -12.07 -13.29 -0.47
CA VAL A 30 -13.47 -13.02 -0.10
C VAL A 30 -14.46 -13.71 -1.03
N ILE A 31 -14.13 -13.85 -2.31
CA ILE A 31 -14.97 -14.56 -3.28
C ILE A 31 -14.90 -16.10 -3.10
N LYS A 32 -13.72 -16.64 -2.76
CA LYS A 32 -13.47 -18.09 -2.77
C LYS A 32 -13.73 -18.77 -1.42
N GLU A 33 -13.52 -18.08 -0.31
CA GLU A 33 -13.51 -18.67 1.02
C GLU A 33 -14.79 -18.30 1.79
N LYS A 34 -15.38 -19.28 2.51
CA LYS A 34 -16.58 -19.06 3.33
C LYS A 34 -16.31 -18.17 4.56
N HIS A 35 -15.09 -18.24 5.08
CA HIS A 35 -14.59 -17.43 6.20
C HIS A 35 -13.19 -16.91 5.87
N PRO A 36 -13.09 -15.85 5.04
CA PRO A 36 -11.81 -15.39 4.51
C PRO A 36 -10.98 -14.72 5.60
N ASP A 37 -9.75 -15.20 5.81
CA ASP A 37 -8.75 -14.48 6.62
C ASP A 37 -7.96 -13.51 5.73
N THR A 38 -8.27 -12.23 5.90
CA THR A 38 -7.66 -11.12 5.16
C THR A 38 -6.68 -10.31 5.99
N SER A 39 -6.43 -10.67 7.26
CA SER A 39 -5.66 -9.88 8.24
C SER A 39 -4.30 -9.42 7.71
N THR A 40 -3.50 -10.36 7.20
CA THR A 40 -2.15 -10.10 6.67
C THR A 40 -2.20 -9.22 5.43
N ASN A 41 -3.13 -9.49 4.51
CA ASN A 41 -3.23 -8.72 3.27
C ASN A 41 -3.73 -7.29 3.55
N THR A 42 -4.67 -7.14 4.49
CA THR A 42 -5.17 -5.85 4.95
C THR A 42 -4.06 -5.05 5.61
N PHE A 43 -3.22 -5.67 6.46
CA PHE A 43 -2.08 -5.00 7.08
C PHE A 43 -1.12 -4.39 6.03
N TRP A 44 -0.67 -5.20 5.07
CA TRP A 44 0.23 -4.72 4.02
C TRP A 44 -0.41 -3.67 3.11
N MET A 45 -1.69 -3.83 2.79
CA MET A 45 -2.45 -2.84 2.02
C MET A 45 -2.54 -1.51 2.77
N THR A 46 -2.88 -1.52 4.07
CA THR A 46 -2.99 -0.31 4.90
C THR A 46 -1.65 0.38 5.06
N VAL A 47 -0.58 -0.35 5.38
CA VAL A 47 0.77 0.23 5.51
C VAL A 47 1.21 0.90 4.21
N SER A 48 0.98 0.24 3.07
CA SER A 48 1.30 0.79 1.75
C SER A 48 0.48 2.05 1.45
N ALA A 49 -0.82 2.02 1.71
CA ALA A 49 -1.72 3.15 1.47
C ALA A 49 -1.35 4.37 2.33
N VAL A 50 -1.11 4.16 3.64
CA VAL A 50 -0.71 5.22 4.56
C VAL A 50 0.59 5.87 4.11
N TYR A 51 1.60 5.09 3.73
CA TYR A 51 2.87 5.64 3.26
C TYR A 51 2.71 6.44 1.97
N ILE A 52 1.97 5.92 0.97
CA ILE A 52 1.75 6.62 -0.30
C ILE A 52 1.01 7.94 -0.08
N ILE A 53 -0.08 7.92 0.69
CA ILE A 53 -0.86 9.13 1.00
C ILE A 53 0.00 10.13 1.77
N PHE A 54 0.74 9.67 2.78
CA PHE A 54 1.66 10.53 3.54
C PHE A 54 2.71 11.17 2.62
N SER A 55 3.31 10.40 1.71
CA SER A 55 4.26 10.90 0.73
C SER A 55 3.63 11.95 -0.19
N ILE A 56 2.40 11.74 -0.67
CA ILE A 56 1.69 12.70 -1.52
C ILE A 56 1.34 13.97 -0.74
N SER A 57 0.80 13.84 0.48
CA SER A 57 0.50 14.98 1.34
C SER A 57 1.74 15.84 1.60
N TRP A 58 2.90 15.20 1.82
CA TRP A 58 4.16 15.91 2.03
C TRP A 58 4.66 16.64 0.78
N MET A 59 4.44 16.08 -0.42
CA MET A 59 4.75 16.76 -1.69
C MET A 59 3.82 17.94 -2.00
N ILE A 60 2.59 17.93 -1.49
CA ILE A 60 1.60 19.00 -1.71
C ILE A 60 1.80 20.15 -0.71
N LEU A 61 2.19 19.84 0.53
CA LEU A 61 2.33 20.82 1.62
C LEU A 61 3.69 21.54 1.67
N LEU A 62 4.72 21.00 1.01
CA LEU A 62 6.04 21.63 0.83
C LEU A 62 6.14 22.29 -0.54
#